data_AF-A0A8E2BDA4-F1
#
_entry.id   AF-A0A8E2BDA4-F1
#
_cell.length_a   1.000
_cell.length_b   1.000
_cell.length_c   1.000
_cell.angle_alpha   90.00
_cell.angle_beta   90.00
_cell.angle_gamma   90.00
#
_symmetry.space_group_name_H-M   'P 1'
#
loop_
_entity.id
_entity.type
_entity.pdbx_description
1 polymer ?
#
loop_
_entity_poly.entity_id
_entity_poly.type
_entity_poly.pdbx_seq_one_letter_code
_entity_poly.pdbx_strand_id
1 'polypeptide(L)'
;MTTPEAIEAVKQRQPIPDRTHFVLVDYRNEEVYRYFVMENGPDWGLDYDASRRTDDWQFQWFWPDRSVNTDENTARCQSCHSSQSGSDFLFTAIRIPRFDGTPVE
;
A
#
# COMPACT_ATOMS: atom_id res chain seq x y z
N MET A 1 -0.05 8.28 -3.29
CA MET A 1 -0.21 8.28 -4.75
C MET A 1 -0.70 6.90 -5.18
N THR A 2 -1.73 6.86 -6.02
CA THR A 2 -2.38 5.65 -6.56
C THR A 2 -3.10 6.04 -7.86
N THR A 3 -3.58 5.08 -8.66
CA THR A 3 -4.19 5.37 -9.96
C THR A 3 -5.72 5.55 -9.86
N PRO A 4 -6.34 6.29 -10.79
CA PRO A 4 -7.80 6.34 -10.92
C PRO A 4 -8.44 4.96 -11.10
N GLU A 5 -7.78 4.06 -11.83
CA GLU A 5 -8.24 2.69 -12.06
C GLU A 5 -8.34 1.90 -10.75
N ALA A 6 -7.31 1.98 -9.90
CA ALA A 6 -7.32 1.35 -8.58
C ALA A 6 -8.44 1.91 -7.68
N ILE A 7 -8.66 3.23 -7.72
CA ILE A 7 -9.76 3.87 -6.98
C ILE A 7 -11.11 3.29 -7.43
N GLU A 8 -11.36 3.22 -8.73
CA GLU A 8 -12.62 2.70 -9.26
C GLU A 8 -12.81 1.20 -8.96
N ALA A 9 -11.75 0.40 -9.04
CA ALA A 9 -11.81 -1.01 -8.64
C ALA A 9 -12.26 -1.16 -7.18
N VAL A 10 -11.68 -0.39 -6.26
CA VAL A 10 -12.09 -0.39 -4.85
C VAL A 10 -13.54 0.08 -4.67
N LYS A 11 -13.97 1.15 -5.37
CA LYS A 11 -15.37 1.63 -5.31
C LYS A 11 -16.36 0.54 -5.76
N GLN A 12 -16.00 -0.21 -6.80
CA GLN A 12 -16.85 -1.24 -7.40
C GLN A 12 -16.70 -2.61 -6.72
N ARG A 13 -15.82 -2.73 -5.70
CA ARG A 13 -15.46 -4.00 -5.04
C ARG A 13 -14.97 -5.06 -6.03
N GLN A 14 -14.24 -4.61 -7.05
CA GLN A 14 -13.54 -5.47 -7.99
C GLN A 14 -12.13 -5.75 -7.48
N PRO A 15 -11.48 -6.82 -7.98
CA PRO A 15 -10.05 -7.03 -7.73
C PRO A 15 -9.25 -5.79 -8.10
N ILE A 16 -8.31 -5.42 -7.24
CA ILE A 16 -7.41 -4.29 -7.51
C ILE A 16 -6.42 -4.71 -8.60
N PRO A 17 -6.17 -3.88 -9.63
CA PRO A 17 -5.23 -4.21 -10.68
C PRO A 17 -3.82 -4.47 -10.14
N ASP A 18 -3.13 -5.43 -10.73
CA ASP A 18 -1.71 -5.68 -10.47
C ASP A 18 -0.89 -4.40 -10.63
N ARG A 19 0.21 -4.28 -9.88
CA ARG A 19 1.10 -3.10 -9.86
C ARG A 19 0.42 -1.83 -9.34
N THR A 20 -0.81 -1.92 -8.83
CA THR A 20 -1.39 -0.85 -8.01
C THR A 20 -0.50 -0.63 -6.80
N HIS A 21 -0.15 0.64 -6.58
CA HIS A 21 0.53 1.05 -5.38
C HIS A 21 -0.26 2.14 -4.65
N PHE A 22 -0.15 2.15 -3.33
CA PHE A 22 -0.59 3.22 -2.48
C PHE A 22 0.62 3.81 -1.76
N VAL A 23 0.87 5.10 -2.02
CA VAL A 23 1.94 5.85 -1.33
C VAL A 23 1.34 6.73 -0.24
N LEU A 24 1.78 6.54 0.99
CA LEU A 24 1.64 7.50 2.09
C LEU A 24 2.89 8.36 2.15
N VAL A 25 2.72 9.67 2.04
CA VAL A 25 3.80 10.65 2.19
C VAL A 25 3.72 11.26 3.58
N ASP A 26 4.78 11.12 4.36
CA ASP A 26 4.88 11.66 5.72
C ASP A 26 5.67 12.98 5.64
N TYR A 27 5.04 14.08 6.04
CA TYR A 27 5.66 15.41 6.06
C TYR A 27 5.99 15.82 7.50
N ARG A 28 7.16 16.42 7.71
CA ARG A 28 7.58 17.00 8.97
C ARG A 28 8.15 18.38 8.71
N ASN A 29 7.68 19.38 9.46
CA ASN A 29 8.06 20.78 9.23
C ASN A 29 7.88 21.17 7.75
N GLU A 30 6.78 20.75 7.13
CA GLU A 30 6.43 21.01 5.72
C GLU A 30 7.37 20.37 4.69
N GLU A 31 8.39 19.62 5.12
CA GLU A 31 9.28 18.86 4.24
C GLU A 31 8.92 17.37 4.23
N VAL A 32 9.14 16.70 3.10
CA VAL A 32 8.96 15.25 3.02
C VAL A 32 9.99 14.57 3.94
N TYR A 33 9.49 13.76 4.86
CA TYR A 33 10.32 12.97 5.76
C TYR A 33 10.54 11.53 5.25
N ARG A 34 9.51 10.92 4.66
CA ARG A 34 9.58 9.57 4.07
C ARG A 34 8.37 9.25 3.21
N TYR A 35 8.49 8.17 2.45
CA TYR A 35 7.40 7.52 1.75
C TYR A 35 7.22 6.11 2.28
N PHE A 36 5.98 5.73 2.56
CA PHE A 36 5.59 4.33 2.68
C PHE A 36 4.83 3.93 1.44
N VAL A 37 5.29 2.87 0.79
CA VAL A 37 4.66 2.31 -0.40
C VAL A 37 4.18 0.92 -0.04
N MET A 38 2.93 0.63 -0.40
CA MET A 38 2.48 -0.73 -0.59
C MET A 38 2.15 -0.93 -2.06
N GLU A 39 2.56 -2.06 -2.62
CA GLU A 39 2.34 -2.39 -4.03
C GLU A 39 1.93 -3.86 -4.16
N ASN A 40 0.90 -4.10 -4.97
CA ASN A 40 0.48 -5.44 -5.31
C ASN A 40 1.27 -5.95 -6.51
N GLY A 41 1.73 -7.20 -6.47
CA GLY A 41 2.27 -7.88 -7.65
C GLY A 41 1.92 -9.37 -7.64
N PRO A 42 1.52 -9.94 -8.79
CA PRO A 42 1.15 -11.34 -8.89
C PRO A 42 2.20 -12.25 -8.28
N ASP A 43 1.75 -13.19 -7.45
CA ASP A 43 2.59 -14.22 -6.84
C ASP A 43 3.71 -13.67 -5.93
N TRP A 44 3.58 -12.43 -5.45
CA TRP A 44 4.54 -11.84 -4.52
C TRP A 44 4.36 -12.36 -3.10
N GLY A 45 5.45 -12.46 -2.33
CA GLY A 45 5.40 -12.94 -0.94
C GLY A 45 5.20 -14.45 -0.78
N LEU A 46 5.23 -15.21 -1.88
CA LEU A 46 5.21 -16.68 -1.86
C LEU A 46 6.40 -17.31 -1.11
N ASP A 47 7.46 -16.53 -0.88
CA ASP A 47 8.62 -16.88 -0.06
C ASP A 47 8.40 -16.69 1.46
N TYR A 48 7.33 -16.00 1.87
CA TYR A 48 6.99 -15.82 3.29
C TYR A 48 6.13 -16.95 3.84
N ASP A 49 6.12 -17.14 5.15
CA ASP A 49 5.15 -17.98 5.82
C ASP A 49 3.72 -17.48 5.60
N ALA A 50 2.76 -18.39 5.37
CA ALA A 50 1.37 -18.02 5.09
C ALA A 50 0.72 -17.16 6.19
N SER A 51 1.12 -17.33 7.45
CA SER A 51 0.64 -16.52 8.58
C SER A 51 1.11 -15.06 8.54
N ARG A 52 2.13 -14.76 7.73
CA ARG A 52 2.73 -13.44 7.58
C ARG A 52 2.36 -12.77 6.26
N ARG A 53 1.87 -13.52 5.27
CA ARG A 53 1.52 -12.99 3.95
C ARG A 53 0.39 -11.97 4.03
N THR A 54 0.48 -10.98 3.18
CA THR A 54 -0.57 -9.99 2.89
C THR A 54 -1.06 -10.21 1.47
N ASP A 55 -1.36 -11.47 1.16
CA ASP A 55 -1.43 -12.00 -0.20
C ASP A 55 -0.25 -11.46 -1.03
N ASP A 56 -0.55 -10.81 -2.15
CA ASP A 56 0.41 -10.28 -3.12
C ASP A 56 0.91 -8.87 -2.79
N TRP A 57 0.47 -8.27 -1.68
CA TRP A 57 0.90 -6.93 -1.27
C TRP A 57 2.29 -6.95 -0.62
N GLN A 58 3.19 -6.13 -1.15
CA GLN A 58 4.51 -5.89 -0.59
C GLN A 58 4.66 -4.45 -0.12
N PHE A 59 5.52 -4.24 0.86
CA PHE A 59 5.68 -2.95 1.53
C PHE A 59 7.13 -2.50 1.46
N GLN A 60 7.35 -1.21 1.28
CA GLN A 60 8.66 -0.60 1.35
C GLN A 60 8.60 0.80 1.96
N TRP A 61 9.65 1.14 2.71
CA TRP A 61 9.95 2.50 3.16
C TRP A 61 11.02 3.10 2.25
N PHE A 62 10.80 4.33 1.77
CA PHE A 62 11.80 5.15 1.11
C PHE A 62 12.11 6.45 1.87
N TRP A 63 13.37 6.89 1.82
CA TRP A 63 13.83 8.20 2.29
C TRP A 63 13.30 9.34 1.41
N PRO A 64 13.45 10.62 1.81
CA PRO A 64 12.97 11.76 1.02
C PRO A 64 13.56 11.80 -0.40
N ASP A 65 14.80 11.34 -0.57
CA ASP A 65 15.50 11.21 -1.86
C ASP A 65 15.05 10.00 -2.69
N ARG A 66 14.04 9.26 -2.21
CA ARG A 66 13.47 8.03 -2.80
C ARG A 66 14.43 6.84 -2.80
N SER A 67 15.53 6.89 -2.06
CA SER A 67 16.34 5.70 -1.78
C SER A 67 15.61 4.77 -0.82
N VAL A 68 15.85 3.46 -0.98
CA VAL A 68 15.27 2.43 -0.11
C VAL A 68 15.87 2.56 1.29
N ASN A 69 15.03 2.55 2.33
CA ASN A 69 15.51 2.37 3.69
C ASN A 69 15.78 0.89 3.94
N THR A 70 17.05 0.50 3.91
CA THR A 70 17.50 -0.89 4.11
C THR A 70 17.51 -1.33 5.57
N ASP A 71 17.41 -0.38 6.51
CA ASP A 71 17.37 -0.68 7.95
C ASP A 71 15.95 -0.98 8.44
N GLU A 72 14.95 -0.81 7.57
CA GLU A 72 13.55 -1.04 7.89
C GLU A 72 13.14 -2.51 7.77
N ASN A 73 12.40 -3.01 8.78
CA ASN A 73 11.82 -4.34 8.75
C ASN A 73 10.35 -4.28 8.28
N THR A 74 10.14 -4.55 7.00
CA THR A 74 8.82 -4.53 6.34
C THR A 74 7.83 -5.57 6.89
N ALA A 75 8.29 -6.54 7.70
CA ALA A 75 7.44 -7.47 8.44
C ALA A 75 6.40 -6.77 9.31
N ARG A 76 6.76 -5.62 9.89
CA ARG A 76 5.86 -4.87 10.77
C ARG A 76 4.71 -4.25 10.00
N CYS A 77 4.94 -3.88 8.74
CA CYS A 77 3.91 -3.35 7.84
C CYS A 77 2.92 -4.46 7.52
N GLN A 78 3.43 -5.63 7.10
CA GLN A 78 2.63 -6.84 6.85
C GLN A 78 1.77 -7.17 8.08
N SER A 79 2.37 -7.30 9.26
CA SER A 79 1.67 -7.64 10.51
C SER A 79 0.53 -6.68 10.86
N CYS A 80 0.73 -5.37 10.69
CA CYS A 80 -0.32 -4.38 10.94
C CYS A 80 -1.48 -4.51 9.93
N HIS A 81 -1.12 -4.67 8.65
CA HIS A 81 -2.06 -4.77 7.54
C HIS A 81 -2.81 -6.11 7.50
N SER A 82 -2.27 -7.20 8.05
CA SER A 82 -2.96 -8.50 8.15
C SER A 82 -4.31 -8.41 8.86
N SER A 83 -4.50 -7.44 9.77
CA SER A 83 -5.79 -7.17 10.40
C SER A 83 -6.89 -6.72 9.42
N GLN A 84 -6.51 -6.29 8.22
CA GLN A 84 -7.38 -5.83 7.14
C GLN A 84 -7.49 -6.85 6.00
N SER A 85 -7.18 -8.13 6.22
CA SER A 85 -7.26 -9.17 5.19
C SER A 85 -8.63 -9.27 4.51
N GLY A 86 -9.73 -9.01 5.24
CA GLY A 86 -11.08 -8.94 4.67
C GLY A 86 -11.36 -7.69 3.82
N SER A 87 -10.36 -6.85 3.58
CA SER A 87 -10.46 -5.58 2.83
C SER A 87 -9.22 -5.36 1.96
N ASP A 88 -8.69 -6.45 1.40
CA ASP A 88 -7.49 -6.45 0.54
C ASP A 88 -6.28 -5.76 1.21
N PHE A 89 -6.17 -5.95 2.53
CA PHE A 89 -5.12 -5.35 3.38
C PHE A 89 -5.13 -3.80 3.39
N LEU A 90 -6.15 -3.14 2.86
CA LEU A 90 -6.27 -1.68 2.79
C LEU A 90 -7.10 -1.10 3.94
N PHE A 91 -6.46 -0.33 4.82
CA PHE A 91 -7.18 0.51 5.80
C PHE A 91 -8.11 1.55 5.15
N THR A 92 -7.87 1.89 3.89
CA THR A 92 -8.64 2.88 3.13
C THR A 92 -9.81 2.26 2.35
N ALA A 93 -9.99 0.94 2.34
CA ALA A 93 -11.05 0.26 1.58
C ALA A 93 -12.46 0.81 1.89
N ILE A 94 -12.72 1.21 3.13
CA ILE A 94 -13.99 1.85 3.55
C ILE A 94 -14.08 3.33 3.14
N ARG A 95 -12.95 4.03 2.95
CA ARG A 95 -12.91 5.47 2.66
C ARG A 95 -12.96 5.76 1.16
N ILE A 96 -12.24 4.98 0.35
CA ILE A 96 -12.16 5.15 -1.12
C ILE A 96 -13.56 5.19 -1.79
N PRO A 97 -14.56 4.39 -1.39
CA PRO A 97 -15.94 4.49 -1.91
C PRO A 97 -16.58 5.88 -1.82
N ARG A 98 -16.11 6.73 -0.90
CA ARG A 98 -16.62 8.09 -0.69
C ARG A 98 -15.67 9.18 -1.20
N PHE A 99 -14.56 8.80 -1.81
CA PHE A 99 -13.57 9.72 -2.35
C PHE A 99 -14.06 10.29 -3.68
N ASP A 100 -14.18 11.62 -3.74
CA ASP A 100 -14.62 12.43 -4.88
C ASP A 100 -13.51 13.33 -5.45
N GLY A 101 -12.31 13.26 -4.87
CA GLY A 101 -11.14 13.97 -5.35
C GLY A 101 -10.44 13.29 -6.53
N THR A 102 -9.33 13.88 -6.97
CA THR A 102 -8.45 13.31 -7.98
C THR A 102 -7.26 12.63 -7.29
N PRO A 103 -7.02 11.32 -7.53
CA PRO A 103 -5.82 10.69 -7.01
C PRO A 103 -4.59 11.29 -7.71
N VAL A 104 -3.52 11.45 -6.94
CA VAL A 104 -2.22 11.90 -7.45
C VAL A 104 -1.38 10.66 -7.74
N GLU A 105 -0.68 10.64 -8.86
CA GLU A 105 0.25 9.57 -9.28
C GLU A 105 1.71 9.94 -8.99
#